data_AF-A0A327K0L4-F1
#
_entry.id   AF-A0A327K0L4-F1
#
_cell.length_a   1.000
_cell.length_b   1.000
_cell.length_c   1.000
_cell.angle_alpha   90.00
_cell.angle_beta   90.00
_cell.angle_gamma   90.00
#
_symmetry.space_group_name_H-M   'P 1'
#
loop_
_entity.id
_entity.type
_entity.pdbx_description
1 polymer ?
#
loop_
_entity_poly.entity_id
_entity_poly.type
_entity_poly.pdbx_seq_one_letter_code
_entity_poly.pdbx_strand_id
1 'polypeptide(L)'
;MLSRPAVIEAVAAGLAAHAQETVVLDPVMVAASGDPLLVPEAVGTLISVLVPKALLITPNLFEAARMLAEPVASDADAMTRQA
;
A
#
# COMPACT_ATOMS: atom_id res chain seq x y z
N MET A 1 12.17 -4.79 -0.08
CA MET A 1 10.75 -5.16 0.08
C MET A 1 10.27 -4.67 1.43
N LEU A 2 9.09 -4.03 1.49
CA LEU A 2 8.50 -3.49 2.72
C LEU A 2 7.86 -4.61 3.57
N SER A 3 8.65 -5.62 3.93
CA SER A 3 8.13 -6.89 4.45
C SER A 3 7.81 -6.91 5.95
N ARG A 4 8.27 -5.89 6.70
CA ARG A 4 8.17 -5.83 8.17
C ARG A 4 7.95 -4.37 8.60
N PRO A 5 7.22 -4.13 9.71
CA PRO A 5 7.01 -2.78 10.26
C PRO A 5 8.29 -1.95 10.41
N ALA A 6 9.36 -2.54 10.95
CA ALA A 6 10.62 -1.85 11.15
C ALA A 6 11.27 -1.33 9.85
N VAL A 7 11.09 -2.04 8.72
CA VAL A 7 11.59 -1.59 7.41
C VAL A 7 10.76 -0.42 6.90
N ILE A 8 9.44 -0.51 7.06
CA ILE A 8 8.49 0.54 6.67
C ILE A 8 8.78 1.83 7.44
N GLU A 9 8.95 1.74 8.75
CA GLU A 9 9.30 2.87 9.62
C GLU A 9 10.66 3.48 9.27
N ALA A 10 11.67 2.65 9.00
CA ALA A 10 12.98 3.13 8.58
C ALA A 10 12.91 3.90 7.24
N VAL A 11 12.14 3.40 6.27
CA VAL A 11 11.90 4.11 5.00
C VAL A 11 11.17 5.44 5.23
N ALA A 12 10.12 5.43 6.06
CA ALA A 12 9.37 6.64 6.38
C ALA A 12 10.23 7.71 7.07
N ALA A 13 11.13 7.29 7.97
CA ALA A 13 12.10 8.17 8.61
C ALA A 13 13.10 8.74 7.59
N GLY A 14 13.60 7.92 6.66
CA GLY A 14 14.48 8.37 5.59
C GLY A 14 13.82 9.40 4.67
N LEU A 15 12.59 9.16 4.22
CA LEU A 15 11.83 10.11 3.40
C LEU A 15 11.68 11.48 4.10
N ALA A 16 11.38 11.47 5.39
CA ALA A 16 11.29 12.70 6.19
C ALA A 16 12.65 13.39 6.36
N ALA A 17 13.71 12.64 6.68
CA ALA A 17 15.06 13.17 6.86
C ALA A 17 15.61 13.84 5.58
N HIS A 18 15.17 13.38 4.41
CA HIS A 18 15.57 13.93 3.12
C HIS A 18 14.55 14.90 2.51
N ALA A 19 13.54 15.33 3.29
CA ALA A 19 12.48 16.24 2.84
C ALA A 19 11.87 15.82 1.48
N GLN A 20 11.61 14.52 1.30
CA GLN A 20 11.04 14.01 0.06
C GLN A 20 9.53 14.29 0.03
N GLU A 21 9.12 15.16 -0.88
CA GLU A 21 7.71 15.56 -1.06
C GLU A 21 7.02 14.75 -2.18
N THR A 22 7.79 14.24 -3.14
CA THR A 22 7.27 13.51 -4.31
C THR A 22 7.53 12.01 -4.14
N VAL A 23 6.57 11.30 -3.54
CA VAL A 23 6.67 9.87 -3.26
C VAL A 23 5.62 9.10 -4.07
N VAL A 24 6.06 8.12 -4.86
CA VAL A 24 5.18 7.11 -5.47
C VAL A 24 5.27 5.84 -4.64
N LEU A 25 4.14 5.36 -4.13
CA LEU A 25 4.04 4.15 -3.33
C LEU A 25 3.40 3.04 -4.14
N ASP A 26 4.19 2.01 -4.45
CA ASP A 26 3.69 0.73 -4.94
C ASP A 26 3.49 -0.20 -3.73
N PRO A 27 2.24 -0.45 -3.28
CA PRO A 27 1.96 -1.06 -1.99
C PRO A 27 1.98 -2.58 -2.10
N VAL A 28 3.02 -3.17 -2.68
CA VAL A 28 3.12 -4.63 -2.94
C VAL A 28 2.80 -5.45 -1.67
N MET A 29 1.54 -5.89 -1.56
CA MET A 29 0.98 -6.55 -0.37
C MET A 29 0.43 -7.93 -0.70
N VAL A 30 -0.06 -8.10 -1.93
CA VAL A 30 -0.76 -9.28 -2.42
C VAL A 30 -0.25 -9.55 -3.82
N ALA A 31 0.07 -10.79 -4.15
CA ALA A 31 0.42 -11.15 -5.51
C ALA A 31 -0.79 -10.92 -6.44
N ALA A 32 -0.54 -10.79 -7.75
CA ALA A 32 -1.62 -10.72 -8.74
C ALA A 32 -2.51 -11.98 -8.78
N SER A 33 -2.09 -13.08 -8.13
CA SER A 33 -2.87 -14.30 -7.89
C SER A 33 -3.81 -14.20 -6.68
N GLY A 34 -3.69 -13.17 -5.84
CA GLY A 34 -4.44 -13.02 -4.58
C GLY A 34 -3.71 -13.54 -3.34
N ASP A 35 -2.51 -14.11 -3.47
CA ASP A 35 -1.76 -14.65 -2.33
C ASP A 35 -1.15 -13.53 -1.45
N PRO A 36 -1.33 -13.57 -0.12
CA PRO A 36 -0.71 -12.60 0.77
C PRO A 36 0.81 -12.65 0.69
N LEU A 37 1.45 -11.52 0.36
CA LEU A 37 2.91 -11.37 0.37
C LEU A 37 3.42 -10.78 1.69
N LEU A 38 2.58 -9.99 2.36
CA LEU A 38 2.89 -9.35 3.63
C LEU A 38 2.06 -9.93 4.78
N VAL A 39 2.69 -10.01 5.95
CA VAL A 39 1.98 -10.32 7.20
C VAL A 39 1.02 -9.17 7.54
N PRO A 40 -0.13 -9.44 8.19
CA PRO A 40 -1.15 -8.42 8.46
C PRO A 40 -0.62 -7.18 9.18
N GLU A 41 0.36 -7.35 10.08
CA GLU A 41 0.98 -6.25 10.80
C GLU A 41 1.74 -5.32 9.86
N ALA A 42 2.46 -5.87 8.87
CA ALA A 42 3.18 -5.07 7.89
C ALA A 42 2.24 -4.30 6.96
N VAL A 43 1.10 -4.88 6.58
CA VAL A 43 0.04 -4.18 5.83
C VAL A 43 -0.49 -2.99 6.62
N GLY A 44 -0.82 -3.18 7.90
CA GLY A 44 -1.30 -2.11 8.77
C GLY A 44 -0.28 -0.98 8.95
N THR A 45 1.01 -1.32 9.13
CA THR A 45 2.06 -0.30 9.21
C THR A 45 2.26 0.42 7.88
N LEU A 46 2.23 -0.28 6.74
CA LEU A 46 2.37 0.34 5.42
C LEU A 46 1.27 1.38 5.18
N ILE A 47 0.02 1.02 5.46
CA ILE A 47 -1.14 1.90 5.30
C ILE A 47 -1.08 3.08 6.28
N SER A 48 -0.76 2.86 7.55
CA SER A 48 -0.77 3.96 8.53
C SER A 48 0.43 4.91 8.41
N VAL A 49 1.58 4.43 7.90
CA VAL A 49 2.84 5.19 7.92
C VAL A 49 3.21 5.76 6.55
N LEU A 50 3.07 5.00 5.46
CA LEU A 50 3.56 5.40 4.13
C LEU A 50 2.47 5.97 3.23
N VAL A 51 1.23 5.48 3.31
CA VAL A 51 0.11 6.04 2.50
C VAL A 51 -0.07 7.54 2.74
N PRO A 52 -0.03 8.09 3.97
CA PRO A 52 -0.16 9.53 4.19
C PRO A 52 1.01 10.37 3.63
N LYS A 53 2.10 9.72 3.22
CA LYS A 53 3.30 10.36 2.65
C LYS A 53 3.35 10.25 1.14
N ALA A 54 2.51 9.42 0.53
CA ALA A 54 2.51 9.18 -0.89
C ALA A 54 1.76 10.30 -1.63
N LEU A 55 2.38 10.80 -2.71
CA LEU A 55 1.72 11.66 -3.69
C LEU A 55 0.83 10.82 -4.62
N LEU A 56 1.31 9.63 -4.97
CA LEU A 56 0.61 8.67 -5.84
C LEU A 56 0.77 7.27 -5.26
N ILE A 57 -0.31 6.51 -5.27
CA ILE A 57 -0.32 5.10 -4.88
C ILE A 57 -0.74 4.30 -6.10
N THR A 58 -0.09 3.16 -6.35
CA THR A 58 -0.33 2.33 -7.54
C THR A 58 -0.82 0.92 -7.19
N PRO A 59 -1.93 0.76 -6.46
CA PRO A 59 -2.42 -0.57 -6.11
C PRO A 59 -3.00 -1.29 -7.33
N ASN A 60 -2.91 -2.61 -7.34
CA ASN A 60 -3.79 -3.45 -8.17
C ASN A 60 -5.17 -3.66 -7.50
N LEU A 61 -6.09 -4.38 -8.18
CA LEU A 61 -7.45 -4.61 -7.66
C LEU A 61 -7.48 -5.32 -6.30
N PHE A 62 -6.60 -6.29 -6.07
CA PHE A 62 -6.53 -7.04 -4.81
C PHE A 62 -5.99 -6.16 -3.68
N GLU A 63 -4.99 -5.33 -3.98
CA GLU A 63 -4.39 -4.39 -3.03
C GLU A 63 -5.37 -3.29 -2.65
N ALA A 64 -6.08 -2.70 -3.62
CA ALA A 64 -7.09 -1.67 -3.39
C ALA A 64 -8.21 -2.18 -2.47
N ALA A 65 -8.78 -3.33 -2.78
CA ALA A 65 -9.80 -3.98 -1.96
C ALA A 65 -9.28 -4.26 -0.54
N ARG A 66 -8.03 -4.71 -0.40
CA ARG A 66 -7.41 -4.98 0.91
C ARG A 66 -7.21 -3.71 1.74
N MET A 67 -6.83 -2.60 1.10
CA MET A 67 -6.63 -1.29 1.74
C MET A 67 -7.95 -0.68 2.20
N LEU A 68 -9.00 -0.80 1.39
CA LEU A 68 -10.33 -0.27 1.67
C LEU A 68 -11.18 -1.17 2.59
N ALA A 69 -10.71 -2.39 2.86
CA ALA A 69 -11.47 -3.43 3.54
C ALA A 69 -12.81 -3.75 2.82
N GLU A 70 -12.75 -3.81 1.49
CA GLU A 70 -13.87 -4.11 0.60
C GLU A 70 -13.64 -5.42 -0.18
N PRO A 71 -14.68 -5.99 -0.82
CA PRO A 71 -14.52 -7.06 -1.81
C PRO A 71 -13.70 -6.61 -3.03
N VAL A 72 -13.00 -7.54 -3.68
CA VAL A 72 -12.30 -7.24 -4.94
C VAL A 72 -13.30 -6.80 -6.01
N ALA A 73 -13.03 -5.67 -6.66
CA ALA A 73 -13.84 -5.18 -7.76
C ALA A 73 -13.99 -6.25 -8.88
N SER A 74 -15.23 -6.53 -9.27
CA SER A 74 -15.58 -7.48 -10.32
C SER A 74 -16.01 -6.82 -11.64
N ASP A 75 -16.14 -5.49 -11.65
CA ASP A 75 -16.55 -4.69 -12.80
C ASP A 75 -15.85 -3.33 -12.79
N ALA A 76 -15.96 -2.60 -13.91
CA ALA A 76 -15.29 -1.32 -14.11
C ALA A 76 -15.81 -0.22 -13.17
N ASP A 77 -17.07 -0.26 -12.77
CA ASP A 77 -17.66 0.73 -11.88
C ASP A 77 -17.13 0.53 -10.45
N ALA A 78 -17.04 -0.71 -9.98
CA ALA A 78 -16.40 -1.07 -8.72
C ALA A 78 -14.91 -0.73 -8.72
N MET A 79 -14.20 -1.00 -9.82
CA MET A 79 -12.80 -0.61 -9.97
C MET A 79 -12.62 0.90 -9.81
N THR A 80 -13.49 1.70 -10.45
CA THR A 80 -13.42 3.17 -10.38
C THR A 80 -13.72 3.69 -8.97
N ARG A 81 -14.61 3.03 -8.21
CA ARG A 81 -14.88 3.39 -6.81
C ARG A 81 -13.73 3.06 -5.86
N GLN A 82 -12.90 2.07 -6.20
CA GLN A 82 -11.77 1.62 -5.39
C GLN A 82 -10.43 2.28 -5.76
N ALA A 83 -10.41 3.14 -6.77
CA ALA A 83 -9.24 3.91 -7.21
C ALA A 83 -9.07 5.19 -6.37
#